data_AF-A0A0J9VGU5-F1
#
_entry.id   AF-A0A0J9VGU5-F1
#
_cell.length_a   1.000
_cell.length_b   1.000
_cell.length_c   1.000
_cell.angle_alpha   90.00
_cell.angle_beta   90.00
_cell.angle_gamma   90.00
#
_symmetry.space_group_name_H-M   'P 1'
#
loop_
_entity.id
_entity.type
_entity.pdbx_description
1 polymer ?
#
loop_
_entity_poly.entity_id
_entity_poly.type
_entity_poly.pdbx_seq_one_letter_code
_entity_poly.pdbx_strand_id
1 'polypeptide(L)'
;MDDDILDKILGLLNNDNSSIRKSEVHLPHDLFDNEKDQQDEQNICDTKKEPFTISTKYKCSAVQLFNHTGRIINNFNNLCQQHDDHNNCCDYFIYWLYRKIIKSNYDAFNIHWLLNNVKGLMEKYNLSNEKKCKLNENFSTILDINLLKNKTALYYFLEYYDKIKKALNPGSTNKYLYCQYIKQIFRLYQKIQQEYRSKLIQTYIPEITKFRVKFNTNEINFLKNNCSDDLKNPIFNIENIMENSLNEEDAKVNAKETKEIQENDAIVNVSESAYGIFYNLNKYQEIEKLSKNYVSKTSFNISICNRTVMSDIDHDQKFESLCKIFIKFFLLLNIEEHNRDSPGKRHFDYLNYWLNHKLKQDSKSVTNFIKFLDERLDKNSKEYNDYFNFKNKIYNMNEDIYDKMHILYNLYDNYSKIIQTSKSTNVCSEYSKNCAAEYKKGIEKYLKMKSYKYYNALKTFRNIYNSIQKDTDYCIRKDLEKLPELTTIKEKEKKEFEKKASTTCQSIKTHVLNLPSNGENLYVYCYLCTQCL
;
A
#
# COMPACT_ATOMS: atom_id res chain seq x y z
N MET A 1 -12.05 13.53 6.40
CA MET A 1 -13.33 13.84 7.07
C MET A 1 -13.00 14.29 8.47
N ASP A 2 -13.79 15.16 9.08
CA ASP A 2 -13.62 15.47 10.50
C ASP A 2 -14.24 14.32 11.31
N ASP A 3 -13.44 13.63 12.12
CA ASP A 3 -13.89 12.39 12.80
C ASP A 3 -15.06 12.69 13.76
N ASP A 4 -15.05 13.89 14.33
CA ASP A 4 -16.08 14.48 15.19
C ASP A 4 -17.49 14.47 14.54
N ILE A 5 -17.59 14.66 13.22
CA ILE A 5 -18.88 14.75 12.52
C ILE A 5 -19.52 13.37 12.32
N LEU A 6 -18.72 12.33 12.10
CA LEU A 6 -19.23 10.96 12.00
C LEU A 6 -19.75 10.48 13.35
N ASP A 7 -18.95 10.58 14.41
CA ASP A 7 -19.37 10.11 15.73
C ASP A 7 -20.55 10.93 16.29
N LYS A 8 -20.64 12.24 15.98
CA LYS A 8 -21.84 13.06 16.27
C LYS A 8 -23.08 12.50 15.57
N ILE A 9 -23.01 12.16 14.29
CA ILE A 9 -24.17 11.64 13.55
C ILE A 9 -24.53 10.20 13.94
N LEU A 10 -23.56 9.35 14.28
CA LEU A 10 -23.84 8.06 14.90
C LEU A 10 -24.54 8.24 16.25
N GLY A 11 -24.17 9.26 17.04
CA GLY A 11 -24.89 9.65 18.26
C GLY A 11 -26.34 10.09 17.98
N LEU A 12 -26.56 10.98 17.02
CA LEU A 12 -27.90 11.46 16.65
C LEU A 12 -28.79 10.34 16.09
N LEU A 13 -28.27 9.47 15.23
CA LEU A 13 -29.00 8.34 14.66
C LEU A 13 -29.46 7.31 15.71
N ASN A 14 -28.78 7.24 16.85
CA ASN A 14 -29.16 6.41 17.99
C ASN A 14 -30.17 7.09 18.92
N ASN A 15 -30.21 8.43 18.97
CA ASN A 15 -31.15 9.20 19.79
C ASN A 15 -32.48 9.52 19.07
N ASP A 16 -32.44 9.80 17.76
CA ASP A 16 -33.59 10.25 16.96
C ASP A 16 -34.64 9.13 16.67
N ASN A 17 -34.43 7.88 17.11
CA ASN A 17 -35.31 6.74 16.82
C ASN A 17 -35.60 5.86 18.04
N SER A 18 -36.49 6.31 18.92
CA SER A 18 -36.98 5.54 20.08
C SER A 18 -37.86 4.32 19.73
N SER A 19 -38.26 4.15 18.46
CA SER A 19 -39.23 3.11 18.04
C SER A 19 -38.75 2.18 16.92
N ILE A 20 -37.45 2.19 16.58
CA ILE A 20 -36.88 1.24 15.60
C ILE A 20 -35.76 0.47 16.29
N ARG A 21 -35.82 -0.86 16.24
CA ARG A 21 -34.80 -1.77 16.78
C ARG A 21 -33.39 -1.26 16.43
N LYS A 22 -32.45 -1.37 17.38
CA LYS A 22 -31.01 -1.10 17.20
C LYS A 22 -30.58 -1.57 15.80
N SER A 23 -29.87 -0.73 15.04
CA SER A 23 -29.60 -1.05 13.62
C SER A 23 -28.96 -2.41 13.45
N GLU A 24 -29.24 -3.04 12.30
CA GLU A 24 -28.59 -4.26 11.82
C GLU A 24 -27.06 -4.16 11.80
N VAL A 25 -26.49 -2.95 11.88
CA VAL A 25 -25.04 -2.65 11.93
C VAL A 25 -24.53 -2.25 13.33
N HIS A 26 -25.38 -1.73 14.23
CA HIS A 26 -24.96 -1.49 15.63
C HIS A 26 -25.04 -2.79 16.44
N LEU A 27 -25.99 -3.69 16.15
CA LEU A 27 -26.10 -4.97 16.85
C LEU A 27 -24.80 -5.81 16.76
N PRO A 28 -24.19 -6.04 15.58
CA PRO A 28 -22.91 -6.75 15.45
C PRO A 28 -21.76 -6.04 16.17
N HIS A 29 -21.67 -4.71 16.08
CA HIS A 29 -20.54 -3.98 16.65
C HIS A 29 -20.60 -3.90 18.18
N ASP A 30 -21.81 -3.78 18.74
CA ASP A 30 -22.04 -3.94 20.18
C ASP A 30 -21.72 -5.38 20.60
N LEU A 31 -22.10 -6.41 19.82
CA LEU A 31 -21.78 -7.81 20.11
C LEU A 31 -20.27 -8.06 20.14
N PHE A 32 -19.52 -7.58 19.14
CA PHE A 32 -18.05 -7.66 19.12
C PHE A 32 -17.42 -6.92 20.31
N ASP A 33 -17.90 -5.72 20.65
CA ASP A 33 -17.40 -4.95 21.80
C ASP A 33 -17.67 -5.60 23.16
N ASN A 34 -18.69 -6.47 23.26
CA ASN A 34 -19.09 -7.14 24.51
C ASN A 34 -18.54 -8.58 24.64
N GLU A 35 -17.77 -9.08 23.67
CA GLU A 35 -17.14 -10.41 23.76
C GLU A 35 -16.09 -10.43 24.88
N LYS A 36 -16.46 -11.11 25.98
CA LYS A 36 -15.80 -10.98 27.29
C LYS A 36 -14.31 -11.30 27.26
N ASP A 37 -13.58 -10.41 27.91
CA ASP A 37 -12.19 -10.61 28.31
C ASP A 37 -12.12 -11.71 29.39
N GLN A 38 -11.19 -12.66 29.25
CA GLN A 38 -10.93 -13.67 30.30
C GLN A 38 -10.10 -13.06 31.43
N GLN A 39 -10.22 -13.60 32.65
CA GLN A 39 -9.60 -13.02 33.86
C GLN A 39 -8.06 -12.92 33.81
N ASP A 40 -7.39 -13.59 32.88
CA ASP A 40 -5.93 -13.56 32.72
C ASP A 40 -5.37 -12.27 32.06
N GLU A 41 -6.23 -11.34 31.62
CA GLU A 41 -5.79 -10.16 30.85
C GLU A 41 -4.86 -9.19 31.59
N GLN A 42 -4.75 -9.24 32.92
CA GLN A 42 -3.84 -8.37 33.67
C GLN A 42 -2.36 -8.63 33.36
N ASN A 43 -1.99 -9.80 32.80
CA ASN A 43 -0.59 -10.21 32.62
C ASN A 43 -0.11 -10.30 31.16
N ILE A 44 -0.96 -10.05 30.15
CA ILE A 44 -0.63 -10.29 28.72
C ILE A 44 0.57 -9.45 28.22
N CYS A 45 0.83 -8.29 28.83
CA CYS A 45 1.96 -7.42 28.49
C CYS A 45 3.02 -7.37 29.62
N ASP A 46 2.96 -8.26 30.60
CA ASP A 46 3.79 -8.18 31.80
C ASP A 46 5.14 -8.89 31.56
N THR A 47 6.20 -8.09 31.42
CA THR A 47 7.52 -8.49 30.86
C THR A 47 8.35 -9.43 31.74
N LYS A 48 7.77 -10.00 32.81
CA LYS A 48 8.49 -10.74 33.86
C LYS A 48 8.12 -12.22 34.00
N LYS A 49 7.14 -12.73 33.25
CA LYS A 49 6.67 -14.12 33.36
C LYS A 49 6.22 -14.71 32.02
N GLU A 50 7.16 -15.09 31.14
CA GLU A 50 7.01 -16.15 30.12
C GLU A 50 8.35 -16.30 29.33
N PRO A 51 8.71 -17.49 28.82
CA PRO A 51 9.95 -17.68 28.04
C PRO A 51 9.87 -17.12 26.61
N PHE A 52 8.66 -16.88 26.11
CA PHE A 52 8.45 -16.21 24.82
C PHE A 52 8.51 -14.71 24.99
N THR A 53 9.71 -14.15 24.79
CA THR A 53 9.94 -12.70 24.77
C THR A 53 8.97 -11.99 23.83
N ILE A 54 7.93 -11.35 24.38
CA ILE A 54 7.14 -10.35 23.67
C ILE A 54 8.10 -9.21 23.35
N SER A 55 8.55 -9.19 22.10
CA SER A 55 9.47 -8.18 21.60
C SER A 55 8.90 -6.79 21.86
N THR A 56 9.76 -5.86 22.29
CA THR A 56 9.49 -4.42 22.55
C THR A 56 9.08 -3.60 21.30
N LYS A 57 8.56 -4.29 20.29
CA LYS A 57 8.41 -3.89 18.89
C LYS A 57 6.96 -3.52 18.52
N TYR A 58 5.97 -3.97 19.29
CA TYR A 58 4.54 -3.72 19.05
C TYR A 58 3.90 -3.06 20.26
N LYS A 59 2.90 -2.19 20.04
CA LYS A 59 2.12 -1.56 21.12
C LYS A 59 1.27 -2.63 21.82
N CYS A 60 1.30 -2.66 23.16
CA CYS A 60 0.49 -3.59 23.95
C CYS A 60 -1.01 -3.56 23.57
N SER A 61 -1.57 -2.38 23.31
CA SER A 61 -2.96 -2.23 22.87
C SER A 61 -3.27 -2.87 21.52
N ALA A 62 -2.30 -2.96 20.60
CA ALA A 62 -2.46 -3.69 19.35
C ALA A 62 -2.48 -5.21 19.59
N VAL A 63 -1.68 -5.71 20.56
CA VAL A 63 -1.68 -7.11 20.98
C VAL A 63 -2.99 -7.49 21.69
N GLN A 64 -3.50 -6.62 22.56
CA GLN A 64 -4.81 -6.78 23.20
C GLN A 64 -5.93 -6.84 22.16
N LEU A 65 -5.96 -5.90 21.19
CA LEU A 65 -6.93 -5.90 20.11
C LEU A 65 -6.82 -7.16 19.23
N PHE A 66 -5.62 -7.66 18.97
CA PHE A 66 -5.42 -8.94 18.28
C PHE A 66 -6.04 -10.12 19.06
N ASN A 67 -5.76 -10.23 20.36
CA ASN A 67 -6.32 -11.30 21.19
C ASN A 67 -7.86 -11.25 21.25
N HIS A 68 -8.43 -10.05 21.39
CA HIS A 68 -9.87 -9.82 21.34
C HIS A 68 -10.48 -10.19 19.97
N THR A 69 -9.82 -9.85 18.85
CA THR A 69 -10.25 -10.33 17.52
C THR A 69 -10.18 -11.86 17.40
N GLY A 70 -9.21 -12.52 18.05
CA GLY A 70 -9.14 -13.98 18.10
C GLY A 70 -10.32 -14.62 18.84
N ARG A 71 -10.81 -13.99 19.93
CA ARG A 71 -12.03 -14.40 20.62
C ARG A 71 -13.25 -14.30 19.71
N ILE A 72 -13.42 -13.15 19.05
CA ILE A 72 -14.52 -12.91 18.09
C ILE A 72 -14.49 -13.94 16.94
N ILE A 73 -13.31 -14.26 16.40
CA ILE A 73 -13.15 -15.26 15.33
C ILE A 73 -13.50 -16.68 15.83
N ASN A 74 -13.17 -17.03 17.06
CA ASN A 74 -13.54 -18.33 17.63
C ASN A 74 -15.06 -18.47 17.86
N ASN A 75 -15.74 -17.38 18.23
CA ASN A 75 -17.19 -17.36 18.48
C ASN A 75 -18.01 -16.88 17.25
N PHE A 76 -17.37 -16.72 16.09
CA PHE A 76 -17.88 -15.95 14.95
C PHE A 76 -19.22 -16.45 14.43
N ASN A 77 -19.41 -17.76 14.31
CA ASN A 77 -20.69 -18.36 13.90
C ASN A 77 -21.85 -17.98 14.81
N ASN A 78 -21.65 -17.86 16.13
CA ASN A 78 -22.71 -17.53 17.08
C ASN A 78 -23.02 -16.03 17.08
N LEU A 79 -21.98 -15.20 16.99
CA LEU A 79 -22.12 -13.74 16.85
C LEU A 79 -22.84 -13.36 15.55
N CYS A 80 -22.59 -14.11 14.47
CA CYS A 80 -23.23 -13.91 13.17
C CYS A 80 -24.60 -14.60 13.00
N GLN A 81 -25.07 -15.42 13.95
CA GLN A 81 -26.35 -16.15 13.83
C GLN A 81 -27.59 -15.24 13.85
N GLN A 82 -27.48 -14.00 14.33
CA GLN A 82 -28.61 -13.06 14.45
C GLN A 82 -28.90 -12.27 13.16
N HIS A 83 -28.16 -12.51 12.08
CA HIS A 83 -28.26 -11.76 10.83
C HIS A 83 -28.40 -12.72 9.63
N ASP A 84 -29.48 -12.58 8.86
CA ASP A 84 -29.90 -13.55 7.83
C ASP A 84 -28.92 -13.71 6.64
N ASP A 85 -27.91 -12.83 6.50
CA ASP A 85 -26.86 -12.96 5.48
C ASP A 85 -25.45 -12.90 6.12
N HIS A 86 -24.77 -14.05 6.14
CA HIS A 86 -23.41 -14.18 6.68
C HIS A 86 -22.38 -13.29 5.96
N ASN A 87 -22.62 -12.88 4.72
CA ASN A 87 -21.72 -11.97 4.00
C ASN A 87 -21.66 -10.58 4.68
N ASN A 88 -22.79 -10.10 5.21
CA ASN A 88 -22.84 -8.81 5.90
C ASN A 88 -22.10 -8.85 7.24
N CYS A 89 -22.18 -9.97 7.98
CA CYS A 89 -21.43 -10.12 9.25
C CYS A 89 -19.91 -10.05 9.07
N CYS A 90 -19.39 -10.55 7.93
CA CYS A 90 -18.00 -10.37 7.55
C CYS A 90 -17.64 -8.91 7.32
N ASP A 91 -18.44 -8.17 6.55
CA ASP A 91 -18.23 -6.72 6.36
C ASP A 91 -18.25 -5.99 7.72
N TYR A 92 -19.23 -6.27 8.59
CA TYR A 92 -19.29 -5.68 9.93
C TYR A 92 -18.02 -5.93 10.75
N PHE A 93 -17.53 -7.17 10.83
CA PHE A 93 -16.28 -7.46 11.54
C PHE A 93 -15.07 -6.70 10.98
N ILE A 94 -14.94 -6.63 9.66
CA ILE A 94 -13.83 -5.94 8.98
C ILE A 94 -13.85 -4.43 9.32
N TYR A 95 -15.01 -3.78 9.19
CA TYR A 95 -15.16 -2.34 9.42
C TYR A 95 -15.23 -1.95 10.90
N TRP A 96 -15.64 -2.86 11.78
CA TRP A 96 -15.45 -2.76 13.22
C TRP A 96 -13.95 -2.72 13.57
N LEU A 97 -13.15 -3.67 13.05
CA LEU A 97 -11.71 -3.73 13.30
C LEU A 97 -11.00 -2.48 12.77
N TYR A 98 -11.37 -2.02 11.56
CA TYR A 98 -10.87 -0.76 11.01
C TYR A 98 -11.21 0.44 11.92
N ARG A 99 -12.43 0.51 12.47
CA ARG A 99 -12.81 1.56 13.43
C ARG A 99 -11.98 1.51 14.73
N LYS A 100 -11.71 0.31 15.27
CA LYS A 100 -10.83 0.13 16.43
C LYS A 100 -9.40 0.61 16.14
N ILE A 101 -8.85 0.22 14.98
CA ILE A 101 -7.53 0.67 14.51
C ILE A 101 -7.45 2.20 14.38
N ILE A 102 -8.46 2.81 13.76
CA ILE A 102 -8.57 4.27 13.60
C ILE A 102 -8.58 4.96 14.97
N LYS A 103 -9.44 4.51 15.89
CA LYS A 103 -9.59 5.11 17.22
C LYS A 103 -8.31 5.00 18.06
N SER A 104 -7.56 3.91 17.94
CA SER A 104 -6.30 3.69 18.66
C SER A 104 -5.10 4.43 18.07
N ASN A 105 -5.26 5.10 16.92
CA ASN A 105 -4.20 5.85 16.22
C ASN A 105 -2.88 5.05 16.10
N TYR A 106 -2.99 3.83 15.59
CA TYR A 106 -1.83 2.97 15.34
C TYR A 106 -0.99 3.49 14.17
N ASP A 107 0.32 3.35 14.29
CA ASP A 107 1.22 3.55 13.16
C ASP A 107 1.13 2.39 12.15
N ALA A 108 1.60 2.62 10.93
CA ALA A 108 1.57 1.66 9.83
C ALA A 108 2.18 0.28 10.18
N PHE A 109 3.13 0.22 11.12
CA PHE A 109 3.78 -1.02 11.51
C PHE A 109 2.88 -1.87 12.44
N ASN A 110 2.25 -1.24 13.44
CA ASN A 110 1.25 -1.88 14.29
C ASN A 110 -0.01 -2.29 13.49
N ILE A 111 -0.46 -1.45 12.55
CA ILE A 111 -1.58 -1.80 11.63
C ILE A 111 -1.24 -3.02 10.79
N HIS A 112 -0.05 -3.05 10.17
CA HIS A 112 0.39 -4.17 9.33
C HIS A 112 0.43 -5.49 10.10
N TRP A 113 1.02 -5.48 11.30
CA TRP A 113 1.10 -6.66 12.15
C TRP A 113 -0.30 -7.15 12.53
N LEU A 114 -1.16 -6.26 13.05
CA LEU A 114 -2.50 -6.64 13.49
C LEU A 114 -3.33 -7.22 12.33
N LEU A 115 -3.44 -6.51 11.20
CA LEU A 115 -4.26 -6.95 10.07
C LEU A 115 -3.76 -8.27 9.46
N ASN A 116 -2.44 -8.50 9.38
CA ASN A 116 -1.91 -9.76 8.86
C ASN A 116 -2.15 -10.95 9.79
N ASN A 117 -2.02 -10.78 11.11
CA ASN A 117 -2.28 -11.87 12.05
C ASN A 117 -3.79 -12.18 12.13
N VAL A 118 -4.66 -11.16 12.10
CA VAL A 118 -6.12 -11.35 11.97
C VAL A 118 -6.47 -12.11 10.70
N LYS A 119 -5.85 -11.76 9.56
CA LYS A 119 -6.03 -12.49 8.31
C LYS A 119 -5.67 -13.96 8.45
N GLY A 120 -4.53 -14.28 9.05
CA GLY A 120 -4.11 -15.67 9.27
C GLY A 120 -5.05 -16.47 10.19
N LEU A 121 -5.57 -15.84 11.26
CA LEU A 121 -6.59 -16.46 12.12
C LEU A 121 -7.87 -16.78 11.34
N MET A 122 -8.33 -15.83 10.52
CA MET A 122 -9.53 -16.02 9.71
C MET A 122 -9.34 -17.02 8.55
N GLU A 123 -8.17 -17.07 7.92
CA GLU A 123 -7.84 -18.10 6.92
C GLU A 123 -7.92 -19.49 7.55
N LYS A 124 -7.40 -19.66 8.77
CA LYS A 124 -7.55 -20.89 9.56
C LYS A 124 -9.02 -21.20 9.90
N TYR A 125 -9.80 -20.20 10.32
CA TYR A 125 -11.23 -20.36 10.58
C TYR A 125 -12.00 -20.85 9.34
N ASN A 126 -11.71 -20.27 8.17
CA ASN A 126 -12.35 -20.59 6.88
C ASN A 126 -11.98 -21.98 6.33
N LEU A 127 -10.88 -22.59 6.80
CA LEU A 127 -10.53 -23.98 6.49
C LEU A 127 -11.39 -24.98 7.29
N SER A 128 -11.95 -24.55 8.43
CA SER A 128 -12.66 -25.41 9.38
C SER A 128 -14.19 -25.23 9.38
N ASN A 129 -14.73 -24.31 8.57
CA ASN A 129 -16.15 -23.99 8.53
C ASN A 129 -16.70 -23.96 7.09
N GLU A 130 -17.87 -24.56 6.88
CA GLU A 130 -18.53 -24.61 5.56
C GLU A 130 -19.05 -23.22 5.12
N LYS A 131 -19.54 -22.41 6.07
CA LYS A 131 -19.93 -21.01 5.85
C LYS A 131 -18.70 -20.11 5.90
N LYS A 132 -18.08 -19.89 4.73
CA LYS A 132 -16.81 -19.16 4.59
C LYS A 132 -16.97 -17.65 4.60
N CYS A 133 -16.18 -16.97 5.44
CA CYS A 133 -16.06 -15.52 5.45
C CYS A 133 -15.11 -15.05 4.34
N LYS A 134 -15.64 -14.45 3.26
CA LYS A 134 -14.87 -14.05 2.06
C LYS A 134 -14.03 -12.78 2.25
N LEU A 135 -13.05 -12.83 3.15
CA LEU A 135 -12.18 -11.68 3.44
C LEU A 135 -11.39 -11.20 2.22
N ASN A 136 -11.07 -12.06 1.25
CA ASN A 136 -10.17 -11.71 0.15
C ASN A 136 -10.65 -10.57 -0.76
N GLU A 137 -11.94 -10.24 -0.77
CA GLU A 137 -12.48 -9.15 -1.60
C GLU A 137 -12.56 -7.81 -0.84
N ASN A 138 -12.92 -7.82 0.46
CA ASN A 138 -13.15 -6.60 1.24
C ASN A 138 -12.06 -6.29 2.30
N PHE A 139 -11.29 -7.29 2.74
CA PHE A 139 -10.20 -7.14 3.71
C PHE A 139 -8.91 -6.65 3.04
N SER A 140 -8.81 -5.34 2.89
CA SER A 140 -7.60 -4.67 2.41
C SER A 140 -6.64 -4.33 3.55
N THR A 141 -5.36 -4.71 3.42
CA THR A 141 -4.29 -4.29 4.35
C THR A 141 -3.91 -2.81 4.08
N ILE A 142 -4.72 -1.88 4.58
CA ILE A 142 -4.53 -0.44 4.39
C ILE A 142 -3.68 0.11 5.53
N LEU A 143 -2.44 0.50 5.22
CA LEU A 143 -1.48 0.99 6.21
C LEU A 143 -1.55 2.52 6.43
N ASP A 144 -2.17 3.25 5.50
CA ASP A 144 -2.41 4.68 5.62
C ASP A 144 -3.71 4.92 6.38
N ILE A 145 -3.60 5.55 7.55
CA ILE A 145 -4.74 5.79 8.45
C ILE A 145 -5.80 6.72 7.84
N ASN A 146 -5.43 7.64 6.95
CA ASN A 146 -6.36 8.55 6.28
C ASN A 146 -7.12 7.82 5.17
N LEU A 147 -6.45 6.92 4.44
CA LEU A 147 -7.13 6.03 3.50
C LEU A 147 -8.09 5.08 4.22
N LEU A 148 -7.68 4.53 5.37
CA LEU A 148 -8.52 3.67 6.18
C LEU A 148 -9.75 4.42 6.72
N LYS A 149 -9.57 5.66 7.21
CA LYS A 149 -10.67 6.57 7.60
C LYS A 149 -11.63 6.83 6.44
N ASN A 150 -11.11 7.16 5.25
CA ASN A 150 -11.93 7.43 4.08
C ASN A 150 -12.75 6.20 3.65
N LYS A 151 -12.14 5.00 3.67
CA LYS A 151 -12.81 3.73 3.32
C LYS A 151 -13.95 3.42 4.29
N THR A 152 -13.64 3.58 5.57
CA THR A 152 -14.55 3.36 6.69
C THR A 152 -15.72 4.36 6.67
N ALA A 153 -15.45 5.62 6.30
CA ALA A 153 -16.46 6.66 6.16
C ALA A 153 -17.47 6.37 5.03
N LEU A 154 -17.00 5.94 3.84
CA LEU A 154 -17.89 5.57 2.74
C LEU A 154 -18.76 4.36 3.11
N TYR A 155 -18.17 3.34 3.72
CA TYR A 155 -18.90 2.15 4.17
C TYR A 155 -20.01 2.50 5.16
N TYR A 156 -19.68 3.14 6.29
CA TYR A 156 -20.69 3.49 7.29
C TYR A 156 -21.77 4.42 6.73
N PHE A 157 -21.42 5.35 5.84
CA PHE A 157 -22.43 6.18 5.18
C PHE A 157 -23.44 5.34 4.39
N LEU A 158 -22.97 4.35 3.62
CA LEU A 158 -23.83 3.48 2.80
C LEU A 158 -24.75 2.60 3.66
N GLU A 159 -24.23 2.05 4.76
CA GLU A 159 -25.00 1.26 5.72
C GLU A 159 -26.06 2.11 6.45
N TYR A 160 -25.72 3.33 6.88
CA TYR A 160 -26.64 4.20 7.61
C TYR A 160 -27.55 5.05 6.71
N TYR A 161 -27.33 5.07 5.39
CA TYR A 161 -28.04 5.98 4.49
C TYR A 161 -29.56 5.89 4.59
N ASP A 162 -30.14 4.69 4.67
CA ASP A 162 -31.60 4.54 4.68
C ASP A 162 -32.24 5.06 5.98
N LYS A 163 -31.47 5.14 7.07
CA LYS A 163 -31.88 5.83 8.30
C LYS A 163 -31.76 7.35 8.15
N ILE A 164 -30.63 7.83 7.61
CA ILE A 164 -30.41 9.25 7.31
C ILE A 164 -31.52 9.77 6.39
N LYS A 165 -31.87 9.02 5.34
CA LYS A 165 -32.95 9.30 4.39
C LYS A 165 -34.29 9.49 5.10
N LYS A 166 -34.67 8.59 6.03
CA LYS A 166 -35.88 8.72 6.84
C LYS A 166 -35.84 9.96 7.75
N ALA A 167 -34.67 10.31 8.27
CA ALA A 167 -34.44 11.49 9.11
C ALA A 167 -34.34 12.82 8.33
N LEU A 168 -34.38 12.80 6.99
CA LEU A 168 -34.49 14.00 6.14
C LEU A 168 -35.93 14.45 5.88
N ASN A 169 -36.93 13.66 6.30
CA ASN A 169 -38.34 13.99 6.15
C ASN A 169 -38.72 15.32 6.86
N PRO A 170 -39.81 15.99 6.43
CA PRO A 170 -40.26 17.24 7.05
C PRO A 170 -40.49 17.11 8.56
N GLY A 171 -39.93 18.03 9.34
CA GLY A 171 -40.07 18.08 10.81
C GLY A 171 -38.83 17.63 11.61
N SER A 172 -37.79 17.08 10.96
CA SER A 172 -36.53 16.73 11.61
C SER A 172 -35.71 17.96 12.03
N THR A 173 -35.42 18.10 13.32
CA THR A 173 -34.56 19.17 13.88
C THR A 173 -33.10 19.07 13.44
N ASN A 174 -32.63 17.85 13.15
CA ASN A 174 -31.23 17.56 12.80
C ASN A 174 -30.97 17.57 11.28
N LYS A 175 -31.98 17.91 10.46
CA LYS A 175 -31.95 17.88 8.99
C LYS A 175 -30.70 18.54 8.39
N TYR A 176 -30.32 19.72 8.88
CA TYR A 176 -29.12 20.44 8.43
C TYR A 176 -27.82 19.65 8.63
N LEU A 177 -27.67 18.98 9.79
CA LEU A 177 -26.48 18.18 10.10
C LEU A 177 -26.39 16.95 9.20
N TYR A 178 -27.52 16.27 8.95
CA TYR A 178 -27.59 15.18 7.99
C TYR A 178 -27.19 15.65 6.58
N CYS A 179 -27.73 16.77 6.09
CA CYS A 179 -27.36 17.34 4.80
C CYS A 179 -25.87 17.74 4.69
N GLN A 180 -25.29 18.31 5.75
CA GLN A 180 -23.86 18.63 5.81
C GLN A 180 -22.97 17.38 5.72
N TYR A 181 -23.36 16.28 6.38
CA TYR A 181 -22.61 15.02 6.33
C TYR A 181 -22.71 14.32 4.97
N ILE A 182 -23.90 14.25 4.38
CA ILE A 182 -24.09 13.74 3.02
C ILE A 182 -23.20 14.57 2.06
N LYS A 183 -23.17 15.90 2.18
CA LYS A 183 -22.28 16.78 1.39
C LYS A 183 -20.80 16.42 1.56
N GLN A 184 -20.34 16.16 2.79
CA GLN A 184 -18.95 15.76 3.03
C GLN A 184 -18.62 14.39 2.42
N ILE A 185 -19.52 13.42 2.50
CA ILE A 185 -19.30 12.11 1.91
C ILE A 185 -19.32 12.17 0.37
N PHE A 186 -20.22 12.93 -0.24
CA PHE A 186 -20.22 13.15 -1.71
C PHE A 186 -18.94 13.84 -2.18
N ARG A 187 -18.42 14.83 -1.43
CA ARG A 187 -17.10 15.44 -1.68
C ARG A 187 -15.94 14.45 -1.51
N LEU A 188 -16.02 13.56 -0.52
CA LEU A 188 -15.02 12.50 -0.31
C LEU A 188 -15.02 11.51 -1.48
N TYR A 189 -16.19 11.05 -1.92
CA TYR A 189 -16.36 10.22 -3.10
C TYR A 189 -15.78 10.93 -4.35
N GLN A 190 -16.13 12.19 -4.58
CA GLN A 190 -15.58 12.99 -5.68
C GLN A 190 -14.05 13.07 -5.63
N LYS A 191 -13.48 13.33 -4.44
CA LYS A 191 -12.03 13.41 -4.24
C LYS A 191 -11.34 12.07 -4.59
N ILE A 192 -11.88 10.94 -4.12
CA ILE A 192 -11.36 9.60 -4.43
C ILE A 192 -11.42 9.31 -5.94
N GLN A 193 -12.46 9.78 -6.64
CA GLN A 193 -12.57 9.67 -8.10
C GLN A 193 -11.57 10.60 -8.83
N GLN A 194 -11.36 11.83 -8.35
CA GLN A 194 -10.45 12.83 -8.95
C GLN A 194 -8.97 12.51 -8.74
N GLU A 195 -8.59 11.84 -7.65
CA GLU A 195 -7.23 11.41 -7.34
C GLU A 195 -6.79 10.16 -8.16
N TYR A 196 -7.39 9.94 -9.33
CA TYR A 196 -7.21 8.74 -10.16
C TYR A 196 -5.76 8.49 -10.61
N ARG A 197 -5.38 7.18 -10.63
CA ARG A 197 -4.23 6.50 -11.31
C ARG A 197 -3.45 5.48 -10.45
N SER A 198 -4.05 4.77 -9.47
CA SER A 198 -3.30 3.74 -8.73
C SER A 198 -4.14 2.69 -7.98
N LYS A 199 -3.42 1.71 -7.38
CA LYS A 199 -3.88 0.72 -6.38
C LYS A 199 -4.83 1.28 -5.32
N LEU A 200 -4.73 2.59 -5.03
CA LEU A 200 -5.69 3.34 -4.21
C LEU A 200 -7.15 2.98 -4.55
N ILE A 201 -7.53 2.99 -5.83
CA ILE A 201 -8.94 2.83 -6.22
C ILE A 201 -9.40 1.38 -6.15
N GLN A 202 -8.52 0.41 -6.43
CA GLN A 202 -8.80 -1.02 -6.23
C GLN A 202 -9.26 -1.29 -4.79
N THR A 203 -8.68 -0.58 -3.82
CA THR A 203 -9.03 -0.67 -2.40
C THR A 203 -10.44 -0.16 -2.06
N TYR A 204 -11.05 0.72 -2.88
CA TYR A 204 -12.40 1.26 -2.68
C TYR A 204 -13.45 0.71 -3.65
N ILE A 205 -13.11 -0.25 -4.52
CA ILE A 205 -14.07 -0.79 -5.51
C ILE A 205 -15.40 -1.22 -4.86
N PRO A 206 -15.44 -1.97 -3.74
CA PRO A 206 -16.71 -2.44 -3.17
C PRO A 206 -17.61 -1.27 -2.75
N GLU A 207 -17.09 -0.25 -2.08
CA GLU A 207 -17.86 0.92 -1.68
C GLU A 207 -18.20 1.83 -2.85
N ILE A 208 -17.31 2.02 -3.82
CA ILE A 208 -17.61 2.80 -5.04
C ILE A 208 -18.77 2.15 -5.81
N THR A 209 -18.76 0.82 -5.95
CA THR A 209 -19.86 0.08 -6.59
C THR A 209 -21.14 0.19 -5.76
N LYS A 210 -21.12 -0.09 -4.45
CA LYS A 210 -22.27 0.08 -3.55
C LYS A 210 -22.82 1.52 -3.62
N PHE A 211 -21.95 2.53 -3.68
CA PHE A 211 -22.33 3.96 -3.76
C PHE A 211 -23.03 4.29 -5.07
N ARG A 212 -22.50 3.88 -6.22
CA ARG A 212 -23.12 4.14 -7.54
C ARG A 212 -24.49 3.49 -7.68
N VAL A 213 -24.63 2.26 -7.21
CA VAL A 213 -25.91 1.53 -7.23
C VAL A 213 -26.94 2.22 -6.34
N LYS A 214 -26.54 2.70 -5.15
CA LYS A 214 -27.46 3.34 -4.19
C LYS A 214 -27.85 4.76 -4.61
N PHE A 215 -26.92 5.55 -5.18
CA PHE A 215 -27.13 6.94 -5.57
C PHE A 215 -27.42 7.12 -7.06
N ASN A 216 -28.54 6.55 -7.51
CA ASN A 216 -29.08 6.80 -8.84
C ASN A 216 -29.77 8.18 -8.94
N THR A 217 -30.22 8.55 -10.15
CA THR A 217 -30.89 9.83 -10.45
C THR A 217 -32.07 10.14 -9.53
N ASN A 218 -32.88 9.14 -9.15
CA ASN A 218 -34.05 9.35 -8.28
C ASN A 218 -33.62 9.68 -6.85
N GLU A 219 -32.64 8.95 -6.32
CA GLU A 219 -32.09 9.18 -4.98
C GLU A 219 -31.40 10.54 -4.88
N ILE A 220 -30.73 10.94 -5.94
CA ILE A 220 -30.08 12.25 -6.07
C ILE A 220 -31.09 13.39 -6.14
N ASN A 221 -32.20 13.21 -6.85
CA ASN A 221 -33.28 14.20 -6.87
C ASN A 221 -34.01 14.28 -5.51
N PHE A 222 -34.17 13.16 -4.80
CA PHE A 222 -34.63 13.17 -3.41
C PHE A 222 -33.69 13.98 -2.51
N LEU A 223 -32.38 13.79 -2.62
CA LEU A 223 -31.38 14.57 -1.86
C LEU A 223 -31.40 16.05 -2.21
N LYS A 224 -31.51 16.44 -3.50
CA LYS A 224 -31.69 17.84 -3.90
C LYS A 224 -32.91 18.46 -3.23
N ASN A 225 -34.07 17.82 -3.34
CA ASN A 225 -35.32 18.37 -2.83
C ASN A 225 -35.32 18.50 -1.30
N ASN A 226 -34.61 17.63 -0.58
CA ASN A 226 -34.55 17.66 0.88
C ASN A 226 -33.39 18.50 1.43
N CYS A 227 -32.26 18.65 0.73
CA CYS A 227 -31.06 19.35 1.23
C CYS A 227 -30.74 20.69 0.53
N SER A 228 -31.68 21.27 -0.20
CA SER A 228 -31.50 22.60 -0.83
C SER A 228 -32.02 23.73 0.08
N ASP A 229 -31.12 24.38 0.81
CA ASP A 229 -31.44 25.54 1.65
C ASP A 229 -31.26 26.91 0.94
N ASP A 230 -30.75 26.97 -0.29
CA ASP A 230 -30.68 28.22 -1.07
C ASP A 230 -30.75 27.99 -2.60
N LEU A 231 -31.69 28.69 -3.26
CA LEU A 231 -31.88 28.70 -4.71
C LEU A 231 -30.86 29.59 -5.45
N LYS A 232 -30.21 30.54 -4.76
CA LYS A 232 -29.25 31.47 -5.37
C LYS A 232 -27.82 30.93 -5.38
N ASN A 233 -27.50 29.98 -4.50
CA ASN A 233 -26.16 29.42 -4.40
C ASN A 233 -26.24 27.96 -3.90
N PRO A 234 -26.64 27.00 -4.77
CA PRO A 234 -26.99 25.66 -4.33
C PRO A 234 -25.81 24.99 -3.64
N ILE A 235 -26.01 24.73 -2.34
CA ILE A 235 -25.07 24.04 -1.43
C ILE A 235 -24.62 22.67 -1.98
N PHE A 236 -25.35 22.11 -2.96
CA PHE A 236 -25.42 20.70 -3.28
C PHE A 236 -25.43 20.43 -4.81
N ASN A 237 -24.40 20.90 -5.53
CA ASN A 237 -24.24 20.61 -6.97
C ASN A 237 -23.76 19.17 -7.22
N ILE A 238 -24.70 18.21 -7.19
CA ILE A 238 -24.43 16.77 -7.39
C ILE A 238 -24.13 16.44 -8.86
N GLU A 239 -24.73 17.17 -9.80
CA GLU A 239 -24.62 16.88 -11.24
C GLU A 239 -23.15 16.96 -11.68
N ASN A 240 -22.46 18.06 -11.35
CA ASN A 240 -21.01 18.17 -11.56
C ASN A 240 -20.17 17.15 -10.77
N ILE A 241 -20.69 16.53 -9.70
CA ILE A 241 -20.00 15.48 -8.94
C ILE A 241 -20.11 14.13 -9.65
N MET A 242 -21.26 13.84 -10.28
CA MET A 242 -21.50 12.60 -11.02
C MET A 242 -20.93 12.60 -12.43
N GLU A 243 -21.15 13.67 -13.20
CA GLU A 243 -20.70 13.79 -14.60
C GLU A 243 -19.17 13.70 -14.73
N ASN A 244 -18.45 14.09 -13.68
CA ASN A 244 -16.99 13.98 -13.58
C ASN A 244 -16.50 12.66 -12.94
N SER A 245 -17.34 11.63 -12.78
CA SER A 245 -16.97 10.34 -12.19
C SER A 245 -16.86 9.24 -13.24
N LEU A 246 -15.77 8.44 -13.19
CA LEU A 246 -15.37 7.52 -14.27
C LEU A 246 -16.31 6.33 -14.44
N ASN A 247 -16.47 5.80 -15.65
CA ASN A 247 -17.44 4.73 -15.91
C ASN A 247 -16.99 3.37 -15.33
N GLU A 248 -17.94 2.45 -15.13
CA GLU A 248 -17.64 1.14 -14.53
C GLU A 248 -16.77 0.25 -15.44
N GLU A 249 -16.88 0.45 -16.75
CA GLU A 249 -16.05 -0.22 -17.76
C GLU A 249 -14.59 0.25 -17.68
N ASP A 250 -14.34 1.55 -17.53
CA ASP A 250 -13.00 2.10 -17.32
C ASP A 250 -12.34 1.52 -16.05
N ALA A 251 -13.12 1.42 -14.96
CA ALA A 251 -12.65 0.80 -13.72
C ALA A 251 -12.34 -0.70 -13.88
N LYS A 252 -13.14 -1.44 -14.65
CA LYS A 252 -12.95 -2.87 -14.94
C LYS A 252 -11.77 -3.14 -15.88
N VAL A 253 -11.51 -2.28 -16.87
CA VAL A 253 -10.34 -2.38 -17.76
C VAL A 253 -9.05 -2.23 -16.94
N ASN A 254 -8.97 -1.19 -16.10
CA ASN A 254 -7.82 -0.98 -15.19
C ASN A 254 -7.69 -2.11 -14.13
N ALA A 255 -8.80 -2.73 -13.70
CA ALA A 255 -8.76 -3.87 -12.79
C ALA A 255 -8.31 -5.19 -13.46
N LYS A 256 -8.59 -5.39 -14.75
CA LYS A 256 -8.16 -6.59 -15.50
C LYS A 256 -6.63 -6.65 -15.62
N GLU A 257 -5.96 -5.55 -15.94
CA GLU A 257 -4.49 -5.46 -15.93
C GLU A 257 -3.89 -5.78 -14.56
N THR A 258 -4.61 -5.50 -13.46
CA THR A 258 -4.12 -5.72 -12.08
C THR A 258 -4.35 -7.16 -11.58
N LYS A 259 -5.26 -7.93 -12.19
CA LYS A 259 -5.67 -9.26 -11.68
C LYS A 259 -4.68 -10.40 -11.96
N GLU A 260 -3.78 -10.26 -12.93
CA GLU A 260 -2.76 -11.28 -13.23
C GLU A 260 -1.61 -11.36 -12.19
N ILE A 261 -1.66 -10.53 -11.13
CA ILE A 261 -0.52 -10.25 -10.24
C ILE A 261 -0.80 -10.66 -8.78
N GLN A 262 -1.93 -11.31 -8.49
CA GLN A 262 -2.33 -11.65 -7.13
C GLN A 262 -1.83 -13.03 -6.66
N GLU A 263 -0.58 -13.08 -6.18
CA GLU A 263 -0.18 -13.93 -5.05
C GLU A 263 1.14 -13.41 -4.43
N ASN A 264 1.10 -12.99 -3.16
CA ASN A 264 2.22 -12.56 -2.28
C ASN A 264 2.70 -11.08 -2.24
N ASP A 265 2.09 -10.12 -2.95
CA ASP A 265 2.57 -8.71 -2.99
C ASP A 265 2.01 -7.75 -1.90
N ALA A 266 1.75 -8.27 -0.70
CA ALA A 266 1.19 -7.53 0.45
C ALA A 266 2.23 -6.78 1.31
N ILE A 267 3.46 -6.60 0.83
CA ILE A 267 4.55 -5.94 1.56
C ILE A 267 4.85 -4.56 0.93
N VAL A 268 4.44 -3.51 1.65
CA VAL A 268 4.66 -2.07 1.39
C VAL A 268 3.84 -1.45 0.24
N ASN A 269 3.45 -0.18 0.43
CA ASN A 269 2.94 0.76 -0.59
C ASN A 269 4.01 1.17 -1.65
N VAL A 270 4.82 0.21 -2.10
CA VAL A 270 5.53 0.31 -3.37
C VAL A 270 4.47 0.02 -4.44
N SER A 271 4.08 1.04 -5.21
CA SER A 271 3.24 0.83 -6.39
C SER A 271 3.96 -0.12 -7.34
N GLU A 272 3.21 -0.81 -8.20
CA GLU A 272 3.80 -1.67 -9.22
C GLU A 272 4.79 -0.91 -10.13
N SER A 273 4.52 0.39 -10.34
CA SER A 273 5.38 1.31 -11.09
C SER A 273 6.66 1.75 -10.37
N ALA A 274 6.76 1.60 -9.04
CA ALA A 274 7.81 2.24 -8.25
C ALA A 274 9.21 1.58 -8.39
N TYR A 275 9.30 0.35 -8.90
CA TYR A 275 10.59 -0.21 -9.36
C TYR A 275 10.89 0.10 -10.84
N GLY A 276 9.88 0.46 -11.63
CA GLY A 276 10.02 0.90 -13.01
C GLY A 276 10.47 2.36 -13.18
N ILE A 277 10.69 3.09 -12.08
CA ILE A 277 11.14 4.50 -12.11
C ILE A 277 12.53 4.66 -12.75
N PHE A 278 13.39 3.65 -12.63
CA PHE A 278 14.77 3.70 -13.13
C PHE A 278 14.90 3.42 -14.63
N TYR A 279 13.82 3.06 -15.32
CA TYR A 279 13.84 2.86 -16.77
C TYR A 279 14.35 4.10 -17.54
N ASN A 280 14.03 5.30 -17.05
CA ASN A 280 14.50 6.58 -17.60
C ASN A 280 15.56 7.26 -16.70
N LEU A 281 16.38 6.47 -16.00
CA LEU A 281 17.37 6.98 -15.04
C LEU A 281 18.36 7.95 -15.67
N ASN A 282 18.80 7.71 -16.91
CA ASN A 282 19.69 8.61 -17.65
C ASN A 282 19.10 10.02 -17.76
N LYS A 283 17.81 10.15 -18.12
CA LYS A 283 17.14 11.45 -18.23
C LYS A 283 17.06 12.15 -16.88
N TYR A 284 16.78 11.42 -15.79
CA TYR A 284 16.79 11.99 -14.45
C TYR A 284 18.18 12.46 -14.02
N GLN A 285 19.25 11.71 -14.35
CA GLN A 285 20.64 12.11 -14.10
C GLN A 285 21.08 13.31 -14.96
N GLU A 286 20.63 13.41 -16.20
CA GLU A 286 20.86 14.57 -17.08
C GLU A 286 20.19 15.82 -16.51
N ILE A 287 18.91 15.72 -16.12
CA ILE A 287 18.19 16.85 -15.49
C ILE A 287 18.82 17.21 -14.13
N GLU A 288 19.33 16.26 -13.34
CA GLU A 288 20.10 16.55 -12.11
C GLU A 288 21.43 17.26 -12.41
N LYS A 289 22.13 16.90 -13.49
CA LYS A 289 23.35 17.62 -13.93
C LYS A 289 23.02 19.05 -14.37
N LEU A 290 21.99 19.22 -15.20
CA LEU A 290 21.51 20.53 -15.66
C LEU A 290 21.06 21.42 -14.50
N SER A 291 20.40 20.85 -13.49
CA SER A 291 19.88 21.61 -12.34
C SER A 291 20.97 22.34 -11.58
N LYS A 292 22.22 21.83 -11.53
CA LYS A 292 23.34 22.52 -10.84
C LYS A 292 23.56 23.94 -11.36
N ASN A 293 23.56 24.10 -12.69
CA ASN A 293 23.80 25.37 -13.38
C ASN A 293 22.52 26.15 -13.69
N TYR A 294 21.34 25.59 -13.42
CA TYR A 294 20.07 26.24 -13.70
C TYR A 294 19.90 27.54 -12.90
N VAL A 295 19.46 28.59 -13.58
CA VAL A 295 19.06 29.88 -13.00
C VAL A 295 17.56 30.02 -13.20
N SER A 296 16.79 29.93 -12.10
CA SER A 296 15.33 30.05 -12.18
C SER A 296 14.93 31.47 -12.58
N LYS A 297 13.90 31.57 -13.44
CA LYS A 297 13.21 32.83 -13.77
C LYS A 297 11.91 33.01 -12.96
N THR A 298 11.58 32.10 -12.05
CA THR A 298 10.31 32.10 -11.29
C THR A 298 10.47 32.64 -9.87
N SER A 299 9.34 32.97 -9.23
CA SER A 299 9.27 33.40 -7.82
C SER A 299 9.63 32.29 -6.83
N PHE A 300 9.60 31.02 -7.27
CA PHE A 300 10.13 29.86 -6.54
C PHE A 300 11.67 29.86 -6.56
N ASN A 301 12.22 30.88 -5.92
CA ASN A 301 13.65 31.20 -5.91
C ASN A 301 14.36 30.46 -4.78
N ILE A 302 15.61 30.07 -5.05
CA ILE A 302 16.60 29.48 -4.14
C ILE A 302 16.71 30.25 -2.81
N SER A 303 16.41 31.55 -2.81
CA SER A 303 16.35 32.41 -1.62
C SER A 303 15.45 31.87 -0.51
N ILE A 304 14.39 31.10 -0.81
CA ILE A 304 13.55 30.49 0.23
C ILE A 304 14.34 29.54 1.13
N CYS A 305 15.37 28.87 0.61
CA CYS A 305 16.23 27.99 1.41
C CYS A 305 17.01 28.74 2.50
N ASN A 306 17.25 30.04 2.30
CA ASN A 306 17.98 30.90 3.24
C ASN A 306 17.04 31.67 4.17
N ARG A 307 15.71 31.49 4.05
CA ARG A 307 14.74 32.25 4.84
C ARG A 307 14.84 31.83 6.30
N THR A 308 15.18 32.78 7.17
CA THR A 308 15.09 32.63 8.62
C THR A 308 13.62 32.53 9.03
N VAL A 309 13.34 31.61 9.95
CA VAL A 309 12.01 31.33 10.52
C VAL A 309 12.13 31.53 12.03
N MET A 310 11.06 31.97 12.70
CA MET A 310 11.08 32.26 14.14
C MET A 310 11.04 31.02 15.06
N SER A 311 11.26 29.80 14.53
CA SER A 311 11.17 28.54 15.27
C SER A 311 12.54 28.01 15.69
N ASP A 312 12.59 27.28 16.81
CA ASP A 312 13.79 26.63 17.37
C ASP A 312 14.32 25.43 16.54
N ILE A 313 14.00 25.37 15.24
CA ILE A 313 14.55 24.36 14.35
C ILE A 313 15.93 24.83 13.90
N ASP A 314 16.92 24.16 14.47
CA ASP A 314 18.35 24.37 14.28
C ASP A 314 18.74 24.62 12.81
N HIS A 315 19.68 25.53 12.59
CA HIS A 315 19.99 26.11 11.28
C HIS A 315 20.80 25.12 10.41
N ASP A 316 20.11 24.09 9.92
CA ASP A 316 20.73 22.95 9.25
C ASP A 316 21.25 23.33 7.85
N GLN A 317 22.52 23.73 7.79
CA GLN A 317 23.27 24.05 6.57
C GLN A 317 23.20 22.94 5.50
N LYS A 318 23.00 21.66 5.91
CA LYS A 318 22.82 20.57 4.94
C LYS A 318 21.42 20.56 4.34
N PHE A 319 20.38 20.89 5.10
CA PHE A 319 19.04 21.12 4.53
C PHE A 319 19.02 22.35 3.64
N GLU A 320 19.70 23.44 3.99
CA GLU A 320 19.84 24.60 3.10
C GLU A 320 20.48 24.21 1.77
N SER A 321 21.68 23.63 1.80
CA SER A 321 22.42 23.25 0.58
C SER A 321 21.65 22.22 -0.26
N LEU A 322 21.01 21.24 0.36
CA LEU A 322 20.14 20.29 -0.34
C LEU A 322 18.88 20.95 -0.90
N CYS A 323 18.27 21.90 -0.19
CA CYS A 323 17.12 22.67 -0.66
C CYS A 323 17.46 23.43 -1.95
N LYS A 324 18.64 24.07 -2.01
CA LYS A 324 19.09 24.82 -3.20
C LYS A 324 19.20 23.92 -4.43
N ILE A 325 19.67 22.68 -4.25
CA ILE A 325 19.77 21.67 -5.32
C ILE A 325 18.39 21.10 -5.67
N PHE A 326 17.61 20.72 -4.65
CA PHE A 326 16.28 20.13 -4.77
C PHE A 326 15.34 21.06 -5.52
N ILE A 327 15.27 22.36 -5.18
CA ILE A 327 14.41 23.33 -5.85
C ILE A 327 14.69 23.39 -7.35
N LYS A 328 15.96 23.56 -7.74
CA LYS A 328 16.33 23.62 -9.17
C LYS A 328 15.96 22.33 -9.90
N PHE A 329 16.21 21.19 -9.26
CA PHE A 329 15.92 19.88 -9.85
C PHE A 329 14.41 19.64 -9.98
N PHE A 330 13.66 19.97 -8.92
CA PHE A 330 12.21 19.92 -8.87
C PHE A 330 11.56 20.79 -9.94
N LEU A 331 11.99 22.04 -10.09
CA LEU A 331 11.48 22.94 -11.13
C LEU A 331 11.71 22.37 -12.52
N LEU A 332 12.94 21.96 -12.86
CA LEU A 332 13.25 21.39 -14.17
C LEU A 332 12.44 20.12 -14.48
N LEU A 333 12.20 19.26 -13.50
CA LEU A 333 11.39 18.04 -13.67
C LEU A 333 9.91 18.33 -13.94
N ASN A 334 9.41 19.52 -13.57
CA ASN A 334 8.02 19.94 -13.81
C ASN A 334 7.85 20.78 -15.09
N ILE A 335 8.91 21.14 -15.82
CA ILE A 335 8.79 21.89 -17.09
C ILE A 335 8.16 21.02 -18.18
N GLU A 336 7.18 21.55 -18.90
CA GLU A 336 6.41 20.81 -19.92
C GLU A 336 7.26 20.17 -21.02
N GLU A 337 8.33 20.84 -21.47
CA GLU A 337 9.26 20.29 -22.47
C GLU A 337 9.92 18.99 -21.98
N HIS A 338 10.28 18.91 -20.70
CA HIS A 338 10.85 17.70 -20.13
C HIS A 338 9.79 16.66 -19.72
N ASN A 339 8.55 17.09 -19.46
CA ASN A 339 7.41 16.21 -19.17
C ASN A 339 6.95 15.36 -20.37
N ARG A 340 7.19 15.78 -21.62
CA ARG A 340 6.73 15.05 -22.83
C ARG A 340 7.48 13.74 -23.06
N ASP A 341 8.80 13.71 -22.86
CA ASP A 341 9.63 12.50 -22.94
C ASP A 341 10.14 12.01 -21.57
N SER A 342 9.45 12.39 -20.49
CA SER A 342 9.58 11.78 -19.16
C SER A 342 8.34 10.92 -18.95
N PRO A 343 8.36 9.82 -18.16
CA PRO A 343 7.20 8.93 -18.01
C PRO A 343 6.12 9.54 -17.09
N GLY A 344 5.61 10.72 -17.46
CA GLY A 344 4.58 11.49 -16.78
C GLY A 344 4.90 11.79 -15.31
N LYS A 345 3.85 11.77 -14.48
CA LYS A 345 3.86 12.08 -13.03
C LYS A 345 4.69 11.12 -12.15
N ARG A 346 5.51 10.21 -12.73
CA ARG A 346 6.40 9.27 -12.01
C ARG A 346 7.68 9.92 -11.51
N HIS A 347 8.02 11.12 -11.96
CA HIS A 347 9.20 11.85 -11.48
C HIS A 347 9.16 12.15 -9.97
N PHE A 348 7.97 12.23 -9.35
CA PHE A 348 7.83 12.32 -7.88
C PHE A 348 8.25 11.02 -7.17
N ASP A 349 8.01 9.85 -7.76
CA ASP A 349 8.46 8.57 -7.20
C ASP A 349 10.00 8.47 -7.25
N TYR A 350 10.61 8.94 -8.35
CA TYR A 350 12.07 9.08 -8.47
C TYR A 350 12.63 10.10 -7.48
N LEU A 351 12.02 11.28 -7.35
CA LEU A 351 12.45 12.31 -6.39
C LEU A 351 12.38 11.80 -4.94
N ASN A 352 11.41 10.96 -4.61
CA ASN A 352 11.34 10.32 -3.28
C ASN A 352 12.56 9.40 -3.04
N TYR A 353 12.94 8.55 -4.02
CA TYR A 353 14.16 7.75 -3.93
C TYR A 353 15.41 8.63 -3.83
N TRP A 354 15.53 9.61 -4.73
CA TRP A 354 16.67 10.53 -4.80
C TRP A 354 16.87 11.27 -3.47
N LEU A 355 15.80 11.81 -2.88
CA LEU A 355 15.86 12.57 -1.64
C LEU A 355 16.21 11.68 -0.45
N ASN A 356 15.62 10.48 -0.34
CA ASN A 356 16.04 9.48 0.65
C ASN A 356 17.52 9.11 0.50
N HIS A 357 18.01 8.92 -0.72
CA HIS A 357 19.41 8.59 -0.99
C HIS A 357 20.38 9.73 -0.61
N LYS A 358 20.06 10.99 -0.93
CA LYS A 358 20.89 12.14 -0.52
C LYS A 358 20.92 12.30 1.01
N LEU A 359 19.79 12.11 1.69
CA LEU A 359 19.66 12.32 3.13
C LEU A 359 20.19 11.16 3.99
N LYS A 360 20.19 9.92 3.47
CA LYS A 360 20.71 8.73 4.17
C LYS A 360 22.19 8.88 4.54
N GLN A 361 22.97 9.61 3.75
CA GLN A 361 24.40 9.87 4.02
C GLN A 361 24.63 10.67 5.31
N ASP A 362 23.69 11.54 5.67
CA ASP A 362 23.76 12.39 6.87
C ASP A 362 22.90 11.86 8.04
N SER A 363 22.35 10.64 7.93
CA SER A 363 21.34 10.08 8.83
C SER A 363 20.08 10.94 9.00
N LYS A 364 19.72 11.72 7.97
CA LYS A 364 18.57 12.65 7.98
C LYS A 364 17.34 12.03 7.32
N SER A 365 16.15 12.52 7.70
CA SER A 365 14.87 12.01 7.20
C SER A 365 14.24 12.96 6.16
N VAL A 366 13.57 12.38 5.17
CA VAL A 366 12.76 13.11 4.19
C VAL A 366 11.68 13.94 4.87
N THR A 367 11.05 13.41 5.93
CA THR A 367 10.06 14.16 6.73
C THR A 367 10.62 15.45 7.31
N ASN A 368 11.86 15.45 7.83
CA ASN A 368 12.46 16.65 8.41
C ASN A 368 12.82 17.69 7.33
N PHE A 369 13.33 17.24 6.17
CA PHE A 369 13.56 18.12 5.03
C PHE A 369 12.27 18.76 4.50
N ILE A 370 11.15 18.03 4.52
CA ILE A 370 9.84 18.54 4.08
C ILE A 370 9.27 19.56 5.08
N LYS A 371 9.44 19.35 6.39
CA LYS A 371 9.14 20.39 7.40
C LYS A 371 9.97 21.66 7.16
N PHE A 372 11.27 21.51 6.92
CA PHE A 372 12.16 22.63 6.61
C PHE A 372 11.67 23.45 5.39
N LEU A 373 11.16 22.78 4.35
CA LEU A 373 10.56 23.44 3.18
C LEU A 373 9.19 24.08 3.50
N ASP A 374 8.31 23.38 4.21
CA ASP A 374 6.95 23.85 4.56
C ASP A 374 6.94 25.19 5.31
N GLU A 375 7.94 25.42 6.16
CA GLU A 375 8.10 26.64 6.95
C GLU A 375 8.58 27.85 6.13
N ARG A 376 9.18 27.60 4.96
CA ARG A 376 9.88 28.60 4.15
C ARG A 376 9.14 28.94 2.85
N LEU A 377 8.38 27.98 2.33
CA LEU A 377 7.58 28.10 1.10
C LEU A 377 6.38 29.04 1.26
N ASP A 378 6.20 29.92 0.27
CA ASP A 378 4.98 30.72 0.16
C ASP A 378 3.85 29.87 -0.45
N LYS A 379 2.74 29.76 0.29
CA LYS A 379 1.54 29.01 -0.12
C LYS A 379 0.80 29.66 -1.30
N ASN A 380 1.11 30.92 -1.61
CA ASN A 380 0.51 31.66 -2.72
C ASN A 380 1.30 31.53 -4.04
N SER A 381 2.44 30.83 -4.05
CA SER A 381 3.22 30.59 -5.29
C SER A 381 2.49 29.63 -6.24
N LYS A 382 2.66 29.82 -7.54
CA LYS A 382 2.05 28.96 -8.59
C LYS A 382 2.55 27.52 -8.47
N GLU A 383 3.82 27.37 -8.13
CA GLU A 383 4.57 26.13 -7.95
C GLU A 383 4.23 25.40 -6.64
N TYR A 384 3.56 26.07 -5.69
CA TYR A 384 3.10 25.43 -4.45
C TYR A 384 2.15 24.26 -4.71
N ASN A 385 1.35 24.30 -5.80
CA ASN A 385 0.49 23.19 -6.18
C ASN A 385 1.28 21.93 -6.55
N ASP A 386 2.36 22.07 -7.33
CA ASP A 386 3.22 20.95 -7.69
C ASP A 386 3.99 20.44 -6.47
N TYR A 387 4.50 21.35 -5.63
CA TYR A 387 5.13 20.99 -4.36
C TYR A 387 4.16 20.23 -3.44
N PHE A 388 2.91 20.67 -3.31
CA PHE A 388 1.88 20.01 -2.52
C PHE A 388 1.56 18.60 -3.05
N ASN A 389 1.46 18.46 -4.39
CA ASN A 389 1.28 17.17 -5.06
C ASN A 389 2.46 16.19 -4.82
N PHE A 390 3.69 16.72 -4.78
CA PHE A 390 4.90 15.96 -4.44
C PHE A 390 4.93 15.57 -2.96
N LYS A 391 4.71 16.54 -2.07
CA LYS A 391 4.70 16.40 -0.61
C LYS A 391 3.75 15.30 -0.14
N ASN A 392 2.59 15.16 -0.76
CA ASN A 392 1.62 14.13 -0.41
C ASN A 392 1.99 12.71 -0.87
N LYS A 393 3.12 12.53 -1.58
CA LYS A 393 3.59 11.24 -2.11
C LYS A 393 4.93 10.77 -1.55
N ILE A 394 5.69 11.66 -0.92
CA ILE A 394 7.00 11.32 -0.34
C ILE A 394 6.86 10.57 0.99
N TYR A 395 7.89 9.78 1.32
CA TYR A 395 7.95 9.02 2.56
C TYR A 395 9.41 8.67 2.91
N ASN A 396 9.70 8.48 4.19
CA ASN A 396 10.99 7.91 4.61
C ASN A 396 11.04 6.45 4.17
N MET A 397 11.98 6.10 3.30
CA MET A 397 12.22 4.72 2.92
C MET A 397 12.84 3.96 4.09
N ASN A 398 12.23 2.85 4.49
CA ASN A 398 12.93 1.90 5.34
C ASN A 398 14.10 1.27 4.56
N GLU A 399 15.06 0.72 5.31
CA GLU A 399 16.28 0.12 4.75
C GLU A 399 16.00 -0.95 3.70
N ASP A 400 15.00 -1.79 3.95
CA ASP A 400 14.62 -2.90 3.07
C ASP A 400 14.02 -2.46 1.71
N ILE A 401 13.30 -1.33 1.67
CA ILE A 401 12.84 -0.69 0.43
C ILE A 401 14.02 -0.02 -0.27
N TYR A 402 14.79 0.75 0.50
CA TYR A 402 15.95 1.48 0.02
C TYR A 402 16.94 0.55 -0.69
N ASP A 403 17.32 -0.57 -0.07
CA ASP A 403 18.28 -1.51 -0.63
C ASP A 403 17.81 -2.09 -1.97
N LYS A 404 16.53 -2.48 -2.07
CA LYS A 404 15.94 -2.98 -3.31
C LYS A 404 15.98 -1.91 -4.41
N MET A 405 15.58 -0.68 -4.07
CA MET A 405 15.62 0.44 -5.01
C MET A 405 17.06 0.81 -5.40
N HIS A 406 18.00 0.72 -4.47
CA HIS A 406 19.40 1.04 -4.71
C HIS A 406 20.11 0.01 -5.60
N ILE A 407 19.84 -1.28 -5.40
CA ILE A 407 20.29 -2.35 -6.34
C ILE A 407 19.72 -2.08 -7.74
N LEU A 408 18.43 -1.78 -7.87
CA LEU A 408 17.83 -1.45 -9.17
C LEU A 408 18.42 -0.18 -9.78
N TYR A 409 18.64 0.87 -8.99
CA TYR A 409 19.34 2.08 -9.44
C TYR A 409 20.73 1.73 -10.00
N ASN A 410 21.53 0.94 -9.28
CA ASN A 410 22.87 0.53 -9.72
C ASN A 410 22.82 -0.31 -11.00
N LEU A 411 21.81 -1.18 -11.15
CA LEU A 411 21.57 -1.96 -12.37
C LEU A 411 21.27 -1.06 -13.57
N TYR A 412 20.31 -0.14 -13.44
CA TYR A 412 19.94 0.79 -14.52
C TYR A 412 21.02 1.84 -14.81
N ASP A 413 21.85 2.22 -13.81
CA ASP A 413 22.99 3.12 -13.98
C ASP A 413 24.14 2.46 -14.75
N ASN A 414 24.49 1.21 -14.43
CA ASN A 414 25.47 0.46 -15.23
C ASN A 414 24.93 0.16 -16.64
N TYR A 415 23.64 -0.16 -16.77
CA TYR A 415 22.99 -0.33 -18.08
C TYR A 415 23.04 0.96 -18.91
N SER A 416 22.72 2.13 -18.34
CA SER A 416 22.75 3.40 -19.07
C SER A 416 24.16 3.74 -19.55
N LYS A 417 25.18 3.45 -18.73
CA LYS A 417 26.59 3.61 -19.11
C LYS A 417 27.01 2.65 -20.22
N ILE A 418 26.53 1.39 -20.23
CA ILE A 418 26.78 0.43 -21.31
C ILE A 418 26.24 0.94 -22.65
N ILE A 419 24.99 1.42 -22.70
CA ILE A 419 24.39 1.92 -23.95
C ILE A 419 24.91 3.29 -24.40
N GLN A 420 25.52 4.07 -23.49
CA GLN A 420 26.16 5.35 -23.83
C GLN A 420 27.64 5.22 -24.23
N THR A 421 28.25 4.06 -24.01
CA THR A 421 29.68 3.84 -24.28
C THR A 421 29.90 3.31 -25.69
N SER A 422 30.81 3.92 -26.45
CA SER A 422 31.14 3.50 -27.81
C SER A 422 31.92 2.17 -27.83
N LYS A 423 31.81 1.45 -28.97
CA LYS A 423 32.25 0.04 -29.16
C LYS A 423 33.73 -0.27 -28.87
N SER A 424 34.59 0.72 -28.65
CA SER A 424 36.05 0.58 -28.63
C SER A 424 36.72 0.75 -27.26
N THR A 425 35.95 0.81 -26.15
CA THR A 425 36.54 1.07 -24.82
C THR A 425 36.44 -0.14 -23.87
N ASN A 426 37.55 -0.44 -23.18
CA ASN A 426 37.64 -1.50 -22.16
C ASN A 426 36.64 -1.29 -20.99
N VAL A 427 36.13 -0.07 -20.83
CA VAL A 427 35.23 0.36 -19.75
C VAL A 427 33.89 -0.40 -19.80
N CYS A 428 33.44 -0.86 -20.97
CA CYS A 428 32.16 -1.56 -21.03
C CYS A 428 32.17 -2.93 -20.33
N SER A 429 33.32 -3.63 -20.35
CA SER A 429 33.49 -4.87 -19.57
C SER A 429 33.36 -4.62 -18.07
N GLU A 430 33.80 -3.45 -17.58
CA GLU A 430 33.67 -3.05 -16.18
C GLU A 430 32.21 -2.80 -15.79
N TYR A 431 31.49 -1.97 -16.54
CA TYR A 431 30.05 -1.72 -16.29
C TYR A 431 29.21 -3.00 -16.41
N SER A 432 29.56 -3.89 -17.33
CA SER A 432 28.91 -5.18 -17.48
C SER A 432 29.14 -6.10 -16.28
N LYS A 433 30.38 -6.21 -15.78
CA LYS A 433 30.70 -6.96 -14.54
C LYS A 433 30.00 -6.38 -13.32
N ASN A 434 29.98 -5.05 -13.19
CA ASN A 434 29.25 -4.36 -12.12
C ASN A 434 27.75 -4.66 -12.17
N CYS A 435 27.15 -4.64 -13.37
CA CYS A 435 25.77 -5.02 -13.60
C CYS A 435 25.50 -6.48 -13.16
N ALA A 436 26.34 -7.43 -13.56
CA ALA A 436 26.20 -8.85 -13.17
C ALA A 436 26.35 -9.06 -11.65
N ALA A 437 27.27 -8.34 -11.00
CA ALA A 437 27.47 -8.38 -9.55
C ALA A 437 26.26 -7.81 -8.78
N GLU A 438 25.74 -6.65 -9.17
CA GLU A 438 24.52 -6.07 -8.58
C GLU A 438 23.30 -6.95 -8.85
N TYR A 439 23.23 -7.61 -10.02
CA TYR A 439 22.11 -8.49 -10.34
C TYR A 439 22.08 -9.72 -9.43
N LYS A 440 23.26 -10.28 -9.13
CA LYS A 440 23.41 -11.36 -8.14
C LYS A 440 22.95 -10.93 -6.74
N LYS A 441 23.36 -9.74 -6.27
CA LYS A 441 22.84 -9.16 -5.00
C LYS A 441 21.31 -9.01 -5.04
N GLY A 442 20.77 -8.62 -6.19
CA GLY A 442 19.33 -8.55 -6.45
C GLY A 442 18.63 -9.90 -6.24
N ILE A 443 19.14 -10.98 -6.85
CA ILE A 443 18.61 -12.35 -6.65
C ILE A 443 18.67 -12.75 -5.17
N GLU A 444 19.78 -12.51 -4.48
CA GLU A 444 19.95 -12.85 -3.07
C GLU A 444 18.96 -12.10 -2.16
N LYS A 445 18.79 -10.78 -2.37
CA LYS A 445 17.80 -9.96 -1.65
C LYS A 445 16.35 -10.37 -1.99
N TYR A 446 16.05 -10.75 -3.23
CA TYR A 446 14.75 -11.32 -3.61
C TYR A 446 14.47 -12.62 -2.83
N LEU A 447 15.39 -13.58 -2.86
CA LEU A 447 15.21 -14.89 -2.22
C LEU A 447 15.06 -14.77 -0.70
N LYS A 448 15.82 -13.86 -0.06
CA LYS A 448 15.69 -13.56 1.38
C LYS A 448 14.33 -12.96 1.74
N MET A 449 13.79 -12.08 0.89
CA MET A 449 12.62 -11.24 1.21
C MET A 449 11.30 -11.70 0.57
N LYS A 450 11.35 -12.75 -0.26
CA LYS A 450 10.21 -13.37 -0.96
C LYS A 450 9.26 -12.39 -1.68
N SER A 451 9.79 -11.32 -2.28
CA SER A 451 9.01 -10.21 -2.83
C SER A 451 8.78 -10.33 -4.35
N TYR A 452 7.53 -10.57 -4.78
CA TYR A 452 7.20 -10.83 -6.19
C TYR A 452 7.34 -9.59 -7.09
N LYS A 453 6.89 -8.40 -6.67
CA LYS A 453 7.21 -7.11 -7.33
C LYS A 453 8.70 -6.93 -7.63
N TYR A 454 9.56 -7.28 -6.67
CA TYR A 454 10.99 -7.11 -6.82
C TYR A 454 11.59 -8.14 -7.80
N TYR A 455 11.09 -9.39 -7.78
CA TYR A 455 11.37 -10.38 -8.81
C TYR A 455 10.94 -9.88 -10.21
N ASN A 456 9.75 -9.30 -10.36
CA ASN A 456 9.29 -8.76 -11.64
C ASN A 456 10.18 -7.61 -12.13
N ALA A 457 10.63 -6.74 -11.22
CA ALA A 457 11.60 -5.69 -11.57
C ALA A 457 12.95 -6.26 -12.07
N LEU A 458 13.48 -7.28 -11.38
CA LEU A 458 14.71 -7.98 -11.81
C LEU A 458 14.52 -8.76 -13.12
N LYS A 459 13.32 -9.32 -13.36
CA LYS A 459 12.96 -10.02 -14.61
C LYS A 459 12.92 -9.05 -15.79
N THR A 460 12.22 -7.92 -15.61
CA THR A 460 12.15 -6.83 -16.60
C THR A 460 13.54 -6.27 -16.91
N PHE A 461 14.35 -5.98 -15.89
CA PHE A 461 15.72 -5.52 -16.10
C PHE A 461 16.56 -6.53 -16.89
N ARG A 462 16.49 -7.82 -16.56
CA ARG A 462 17.22 -8.88 -17.27
C ARG A 462 16.82 -8.98 -18.74
N ASN A 463 15.53 -8.83 -19.05
CA ASN A 463 15.05 -8.82 -20.43
C ASN A 463 15.63 -7.64 -21.22
N ILE A 464 15.64 -6.45 -20.61
CA ILE A 464 16.22 -5.22 -21.19
C ILE A 464 17.73 -5.38 -21.42
N TYR A 465 18.47 -5.87 -20.42
CA TYR A 465 19.90 -6.13 -20.53
C TYR A 465 20.22 -7.16 -21.63
N ASN A 466 19.46 -8.25 -21.67
CA ASN A 466 19.65 -9.29 -22.68
C ASN A 466 19.28 -8.83 -24.10
N SER A 467 18.42 -7.81 -24.29
CA SER A 467 18.17 -7.26 -25.62
C SER A 467 19.37 -6.54 -26.22
N ILE A 468 20.29 -5.98 -25.41
CA ILE A 468 21.54 -5.39 -25.93
C ILE A 468 22.36 -6.43 -26.71
N GLN A 469 22.32 -7.72 -26.32
CA GLN A 469 23.10 -8.78 -26.98
C GLN A 469 22.72 -9.03 -28.46
N LYS A 470 21.60 -8.45 -28.92
CA LYS A 470 21.15 -8.49 -30.33
C LYS A 470 21.49 -7.21 -31.10
N ASP A 471 21.84 -6.15 -30.39
CA ASP A 471 22.13 -4.84 -30.97
C ASP A 471 23.62 -4.74 -31.30
N THR A 472 23.94 -4.40 -32.54
CA THR A 472 25.33 -4.26 -32.97
C THR A 472 25.94 -2.90 -32.64
N ASP A 473 25.14 -1.92 -32.19
CA ASP A 473 25.54 -0.53 -32.05
C ASP A 473 26.11 -0.12 -30.69
N TYR A 474 25.84 -0.94 -29.69
CA TYR A 474 26.45 -0.86 -28.36
C TYR A 474 27.60 -1.87 -28.21
N CYS A 475 28.21 -1.93 -27.03
CA CYS A 475 29.41 -2.71 -26.71
C CYS A 475 29.51 -4.10 -27.36
N ILE A 476 30.73 -4.49 -27.74
CA ILE A 476 31.00 -5.77 -28.40
C ILE A 476 30.47 -6.92 -27.52
N ARG A 477 29.69 -7.82 -28.11
CA ARG A 477 29.04 -8.97 -27.45
C ARG A 477 29.97 -9.84 -26.58
N LYS A 478 31.29 -9.80 -26.80
CA LYS A 478 32.31 -10.52 -26.00
C LYS A 478 32.58 -9.88 -24.64
N ASP A 479 32.30 -8.59 -24.49
CA ASP A 479 32.56 -7.82 -23.27
C ASP A 479 31.37 -7.82 -22.31
N LEU A 480 30.21 -8.32 -22.76
CA LEU A 480 28.98 -8.44 -21.98
C LEU A 480 28.94 -9.76 -21.18
N GLU A 481 29.20 -9.64 -19.89
CA GLU A 481 28.97 -10.65 -18.86
C GLU A 481 27.51 -11.13 -18.86
N LYS A 482 27.30 -12.44 -18.68
CA LYS A 482 25.95 -13.03 -18.71
C LYS A 482 25.29 -12.88 -17.34
N LEU A 483 24.10 -12.28 -17.30
CA LEU A 483 23.30 -12.22 -16.08
C LEU A 483 22.83 -13.64 -15.67
N PRO A 484 23.01 -14.04 -14.39
CA PRO A 484 22.58 -15.35 -13.91
C PRO A 484 21.06 -15.56 -14.06
N GLU A 485 20.63 -16.82 -14.08
CA GLU A 485 19.22 -17.17 -14.20
C GLU A 485 18.40 -16.76 -12.98
N LEU A 486 17.30 -16.04 -13.22
CA LEU A 486 16.36 -15.60 -12.20
C LEU A 486 15.29 -16.68 -11.96
N THR A 487 15.56 -17.57 -11.02
CA THR A 487 14.60 -18.61 -10.59
C THR A 487 13.60 -18.07 -9.59
N THR A 488 12.37 -18.58 -9.63
CA THR A 488 11.33 -18.30 -8.64
C THR A 488 11.57 -19.04 -7.32
N ILE A 489 10.96 -18.57 -6.24
CA ILE A 489 10.97 -19.26 -4.93
C ILE A 489 10.45 -20.70 -5.06
N LYS A 490 9.32 -20.91 -5.77
CA LYS A 490 8.72 -22.24 -5.97
C LYS A 490 9.71 -23.21 -6.66
N GLU A 491 10.44 -22.75 -7.68
CA GLU A 491 11.47 -23.56 -8.36
C GLU A 491 12.69 -23.83 -7.48
N LYS A 492 13.10 -22.86 -6.65
CA LYS A 492 14.22 -23.05 -5.72
C LYS A 492 13.86 -24.04 -4.61
N GLU A 493 12.70 -23.89 -3.99
CA GLU A 493 12.18 -24.80 -2.96
C GLU A 493 12.00 -26.22 -3.54
N LYS A 494 11.52 -26.35 -4.78
CA LYS A 494 11.48 -27.63 -5.52
C LYS A 494 12.88 -28.24 -5.68
N LYS A 495 13.87 -27.48 -6.16
CA LYS A 495 15.26 -27.97 -6.34
C LYS A 495 15.93 -28.36 -5.01
N GLU A 496 15.65 -27.64 -3.94
CA GLU A 496 16.14 -27.99 -2.59
C GLU A 496 15.47 -29.27 -2.06
N PHE A 497 14.18 -29.46 -2.33
CA PHE A 497 13.47 -30.70 -2.01
C PHE A 497 13.99 -31.90 -2.82
N GLU A 498 14.11 -31.76 -4.15
CA GLU A 498 14.68 -32.79 -5.04
C GLU A 498 16.10 -33.19 -4.60
N LYS A 499 16.95 -32.21 -4.24
CA LYS A 499 18.30 -32.48 -3.73
C LYS A 499 18.27 -33.24 -2.40
N LYS A 500 17.40 -32.84 -1.45
CA LYS A 500 17.22 -33.57 -0.18
C LYS A 500 16.72 -35.00 -0.41
N ALA A 501 15.69 -35.18 -1.24
CA ALA A 501 15.16 -36.48 -1.60
C ALA A 501 16.25 -37.38 -2.21
N SER A 502 17.03 -36.86 -3.17
CA SER A 502 18.15 -37.57 -3.79
C SER A 502 19.21 -38.00 -2.76
N THR A 503 19.62 -37.10 -1.86
CA THR A 503 20.56 -37.43 -0.76
C THR A 503 20.00 -38.52 0.18
N THR A 504 18.72 -38.44 0.54
CA THR A 504 18.05 -39.44 1.38
C THR A 504 17.94 -40.80 0.67
N CYS A 505 17.55 -40.84 -0.60
CA CYS A 505 17.53 -42.08 -1.39
C CYS A 505 18.93 -42.71 -1.51
N GLN A 506 19.98 -41.89 -1.62
CA GLN A 506 21.37 -42.38 -1.61
C GLN A 506 21.76 -42.99 -0.25
N SER A 507 21.43 -42.34 0.88
CA SER A 507 21.73 -42.88 2.21
C SER A 507 20.97 -44.17 2.53
N ILE A 508 19.75 -44.32 2.01
CA ILE A 508 18.97 -45.57 2.13
C ILE A 508 19.62 -46.69 1.32
N LYS A 509 20.10 -46.43 0.10
CA LYS A 509 20.83 -47.44 -0.72
C LYS A 509 22.13 -47.93 -0.07
N THR A 510 22.76 -47.13 0.79
CA THR A 510 23.98 -47.53 1.53
C THR A 510 23.71 -48.29 2.83
N HIS A 511 22.48 -48.30 3.35
CA HIS A 511 22.12 -49.14 4.49
C HIS A 511 21.53 -50.47 4.02
N VAL A 512 22.22 -51.57 4.32
CA VAL A 512 21.65 -52.91 4.21
C VAL A 512 20.54 -53.03 5.26
N LEU A 513 19.28 -52.94 4.81
CA LEU A 513 18.11 -53.19 5.64
C LEU A 513 18.03 -54.70 5.91
N ASN A 514 18.44 -55.12 7.10
CA ASN A 514 18.28 -56.49 7.56
C ASN A 514 16.78 -56.81 7.71
N LEU A 515 16.24 -57.56 6.74
CA LEU A 515 14.87 -58.03 6.75
C LEU A 515 14.64 -59.02 7.92
N PRO A 516 13.60 -58.82 8.76
CA PRO A 516 13.12 -59.87 9.65
C PRO A 516 12.61 -61.05 8.82
N SER A 517 12.92 -62.27 9.23
CA SER A 517 12.68 -63.50 8.45
C SER A 517 11.23 -63.99 8.38
N ASN A 518 10.27 -63.25 8.97
CA ASN A 518 8.84 -63.53 8.86
C ASN A 518 8.09 -62.32 8.27
N GLY A 519 7.35 -62.56 7.19
CA GLY A 519 6.70 -61.50 6.43
C GLY A 519 5.38 -61.06 7.04
N GLU A 520 5.28 -59.79 7.43
CA GLU A 520 4.03 -59.07 7.62
C GLU A 520 4.28 -57.55 7.64
N ASN A 521 4.53 -56.95 6.46
CA ASN A 521 4.23 -55.53 6.10
C ASN A 521 4.77 -55.13 4.71
N LEU A 522 4.13 -55.61 3.64
CA LEU A 522 4.44 -55.17 2.26
C LEU A 522 4.02 -53.71 1.96
N TYR A 523 3.13 -53.12 2.75
CA TYR A 523 2.58 -51.79 2.50
C TYR A 523 3.56 -50.63 2.75
N VAL A 524 4.47 -50.76 3.71
CA VAL A 524 5.43 -49.68 4.05
C VAL A 524 6.51 -49.52 2.98
N TYR A 525 6.88 -50.61 2.29
CA TYR A 525 7.93 -50.60 1.28
C TYR A 525 7.52 -49.85 -0.01
N CYS A 526 6.23 -49.89 -0.39
CA CYS A 526 5.75 -49.25 -1.62
C CYS A 526 5.80 -47.71 -1.58
N TYR A 527 5.61 -47.07 -0.42
CA TYR A 527 5.54 -45.61 -0.34
C TYR A 527 6.92 -44.92 -0.40
N LEU A 528 7.99 -45.61 0.01
CA LEU A 528 9.37 -45.09 -0.06
C LEU A 528 10.04 -45.42 -1.40
N CYS A 529 9.80 -46.60 -1.98
CA CYS A 529 10.37 -46.95 -3.29
C CYS A 529 9.80 -46.12 -4.44
N THR A 530 8.52 -45.72 -4.40
CA THR A 530 7.88 -44.92 -5.46
C THR A 530 8.37 -43.47 -5.53
N GLN A 531 9.12 -42.97 -4.54
CA GLN A 531 9.76 -41.65 -4.58
C GLN A 531 11.27 -41.70 -4.90
N CYS A 532 11.87 -42.89 -5.04
CA CYS A 532 13.31 -43.08 -5.27
C CYS A 532 13.65 -43.78 -6.62
N LEU A 533 12.68 -43.88 -7.54
CA LEU A 533 12.81 -44.40 -8.91
C LEU A 533 12.80 -43.27 -9.93
#